data_AF-A0A969HND0-F1
#
_entry.id   AF-A0A969HND0-F1
#
_cell.length_a   1.000
_cell.length_b   1.000
_cell.length_c   1.000
_cell.angle_alpha   90.00
_cell.angle_beta   90.00
_cell.angle_gamma   90.00
#
_symmetry.space_group_name_H-M   'P 1'
#
loop_
_entity.id
_entity.type
_entity.pdbx_description
1 polymer ?
#
loop_
_entity_poly.entity_id
_entity_poly.type
_entity_poly.pdbx_seq_one_letter_code
_entity_poly.pdbx_strand_id
1 'polypeptide(L)'
;MNKLIKKSGLMAGIGLLFCSFAWAQTEQTEKKDEEVRVCIQKKELVQEVLESDFSFYTWAKALQKNLEAVLDDESADVLFEIAEQKDVVENLAFLSSGCDALAFAEKELDKLKKIYDKGVQTKSSESSTPGAAYKSQQKVTLGIADARRMKIHVNSLVNMMEGDNSIFKIFR
;
A
#
# COMPACT_ATOMS: atom_id res chain seq x y z
N MET A 1 -66.13 -21.35 -10.17
CA MET A 1 -65.63 -21.20 -8.78
C MET A 1 -64.30 -20.46 -8.86
N ASN A 2 -64.32 -19.15 -8.56
CA ASN A 2 -63.72 -18.51 -7.38
C ASN A 2 -62.18 -18.58 -7.36
N LYS A 3 -61.47 -17.52 -7.77
CA LYS A 3 -61.08 -16.28 -7.04
C LYS A 3 -60.13 -16.52 -5.87
N LEU A 4 -58.97 -15.86 -5.93
CA LEU A 4 -58.16 -15.19 -4.88
C LEU A 4 -56.78 -14.87 -5.52
N ILE A 5 -56.54 -13.71 -6.15
CA ILE A 5 -56.19 -12.36 -5.63
C ILE A 5 -55.01 -12.33 -4.63
N LYS A 6 -54.05 -11.44 -4.94
CA LYS A 6 -53.07 -10.71 -4.07
C LYS A 6 -51.77 -11.46 -3.73
N LYS A 7 -50.56 -10.88 -3.85
CA LYS A 7 -50.09 -9.49 -3.74
C LYS A 7 -48.86 -9.21 -4.60
N SER A 8 -48.84 -8.01 -5.16
CA SER A 8 -47.68 -7.25 -5.60
C SER A 8 -46.69 -6.97 -4.46
N GLY A 9 -45.40 -6.85 -4.81
CA GLY A 9 -44.33 -6.33 -3.95
C GLY A 9 -42.98 -6.58 -4.62
N LEU A 10 -42.63 -5.82 -5.65
CA LEU A 10 -41.75 -4.65 -5.54
C LEU A 10 -40.42 -4.98 -4.82
N MET A 11 -39.53 -5.72 -5.47
CA MET A 11 -38.11 -5.89 -5.08
C MET A 11 -37.24 -5.87 -6.35
N ALA A 12 -37.37 -4.83 -7.17
CA ALA A 12 -36.53 -4.63 -8.37
C ALA A 12 -35.81 -3.26 -8.33
N GLY A 13 -35.48 -2.76 -7.14
CA GLY A 13 -34.94 -1.40 -6.95
C GLY A 13 -33.59 -1.30 -6.24
N ILE A 14 -32.96 -2.41 -5.79
CA ILE A 14 -31.75 -2.33 -4.96
C ILE A 14 -30.51 -2.94 -5.65
N GLY A 15 -30.67 -3.69 -6.74
CA GLY A 15 -29.55 -4.35 -7.44
C GLY A 15 -28.74 -3.46 -8.40
N LEU A 16 -29.28 -2.32 -8.85
CA LEU A 16 -28.60 -1.44 -9.83
C LEU A 16 -27.70 -0.38 -9.17
N LEU A 17 -27.82 -0.18 -7.85
CA LEU A 17 -27.04 0.78 -7.09
C LEU A 17 -25.74 0.20 -6.51
N PHE A 18 -25.34 -1.04 -6.81
CA PHE A 18 -24.04 -1.57 -6.35
C PHE A 18 -23.03 -1.72 -7.48
N CYS A 19 -23.46 -1.91 -8.73
CA CYS A 19 -22.53 -2.03 -9.87
C CYS A 19 -21.89 -0.69 -10.25
N SER A 20 -22.62 0.43 -10.12
CA SER A 20 -22.09 1.74 -10.50
C SER A 20 -21.00 2.25 -9.56
N PHE A 21 -20.99 1.82 -8.29
CA PHE A 21 -20.01 2.28 -7.31
C PHE A 21 -18.68 1.55 -7.46
N ALA A 22 -18.70 0.24 -7.73
CA ALA A 22 -17.48 -0.53 -7.93
C ALA A 22 -16.67 -0.03 -9.14
N TRP A 23 -17.33 0.27 -10.26
CA TRP A 23 -16.64 0.73 -11.48
C TRP A 23 -16.13 2.17 -11.34
N ALA A 24 -16.90 3.07 -10.71
CA ALA A 24 -16.46 4.44 -10.47
C ALA A 24 -15.25 4.52 -9.52
N GLN A 25 -15.17 3.60 -8.54
CA GLN A 25 -14.03 3.50 -7.63
C GLN A 25 -12.78 2.96 -8.32
N THR A 26 -12.94 1.98 -9.21
CA THR A 26 -11.85 1.46 -10.05
C THR A 26 -11.31 2.54 -10.98
N GLU A 27 -12.17 3.27 -11.70
CA GLU A 27 -11.75 4.35 -12.62
C GLU A 27 -11.01 5.47 -11.87
N GLN A 28 -11.46 5.85 -10.67
CA GLN A 28 -10.79 6.85 -9.86
C GLN A 28 -9.39 6.39 -9.41
N THR A 29 -9.28 5.13 -8.99
CA THR A 29 -8.02 4.54 -8.53
C THR A 29 -7.03 4.45 -9.69
N GLU A 30 -7.46 3.95 -10.85
CA GLU A 30 -6.65 3.87 -12.07
C GLU A 30 -6.16 5.25 -12.51
N LYS A 31 -7.04 6.26 -12.48
CA LYS A 31 -6.65 7.63 -12.85
C LYS A 31 -5.60 8.21 -11.91
N LYS A 32 -5.75 8.05 -10.60
CA LYS A 32 -4.74 8.52 -9.63
C LYS A 32 -3.41 7.79 -9.81
N ASP A 33 -3.45 6.48 -10.04
CA ASP A 33 -2.25 5.69 -10.30
C ASP A 33 -1.52 6.17 -11.56
N GLU A 34 -2.27 6.51 -12.61
CA GLU A 34 -1.70 7.09 -13.84
C GLU A 34 -1.04 8.46 -13.56
N GLU A 35 -1.69 9.33 -12.78
CA GLU A 35 -1.13 10.63 -12.40
C GLU A 35 0.19 10.47 -11.60
N VAL A 36 0.25 9.50 -10.68
CA VAL A 36 1.47 9.16 -9.93
C VAL A 36 2.55 8.59 -10.87
N ARG A 37 2.19 7.70 -11.78
CA ARG A 37 3.11 7.12 -12.76
C ARG A 37 3.74 8.18 -13.65
N VAL A 38 2.94 9.13 -14.14
CA VAL A 38 3.43 10.27 -14.92
C VAL A 38 4.40 11.13 -14.11
N CYS A 39 4.22 11.27 -12.79
CA CYS A 39 5.19 11.95 -11.94
C CYS A 39 6.52 11.18 -11.82
N ILE A 40 6.48 9.86 -11.64
CA ILE A 40 7.67 9.01 -11.57
C ILE A 40 8.46 9.11 -12.87
N GLN A 41 7.79 9.05 -14.02
CA GLN A 41 8.41 9.16 -15.34
C GLN A 41 9.13 10.49 -15.57
N LYS A 42 8.76 11.56 -14.87
CA LYS A 42 9.43 12.88 -14.96
C LYS A 42 10.69 12.99 -14.10
N LYS A 43 11.04 11.97 -13.33
CA LYS A 43 12.13 12.00 -12.34
C LYS A 43 13.09 10.83 -12.56
N GLU A 44 14.08 11.04 -13.42
CA GLU A 44 15.09 10.03 -13.81
C GLU A 44 15.75 9.37 -12.59
N LEU A 45 16.07 10.13 -11.55
CA LEU A 45 16.73 9.64 -10.32
C LEU A 45 15.95 8.57 -9.56
N VAL A 46 14.65 8.41 -9.84
CA VAL A 46 13.77 7.49 -9.11
C VAL A 46 13.41 6.25 -9.95
N GLN A 47 13.67 6.28 -11.26
CA GLN A 47 13.31 5.19 -12.18
C GLN A 47 14.11 3.91 -11.97
N GLU A 48 15.26 3.97 -11.29
CA GLU A 48 16.04 2.78 -10.93
C GLU A 48 15.36 1.93 -9.86
N VAL A 49 14.45 2.53 -9.07
CA VAL A 49 13.73 1.88 -7.98
C VAL A 49 12.24 1.72 -8.29
N LEU A 50 11.64 2.72 -8.93
CA LEU A 50 10.24 2.69 -9.36
C LEU A 50 10.18 2.52 -10.87
N GLU A 51 9.91 1.29 -11.31
CA GLU A 51 9.81 0.96 -12.73
C GLU A 51 8.75 1.80 -13.45
N SER A 52 8.87 1.92 -14.78
CA SER A 52 8.03 2.81 -15.59
C SER A 52 6.53 2.47 -15.57
N ASP A 53 6.17 1.24 -15.22
CA ASP A 53 4.82 0.70 -15.06
C ASP A 53 4.38 0.60 -13.59
N PHE A 54 5.15 1.19 -12.67
CA PHE A 54 4.84 1.21 -11.24
C PHE A 54 3.40 1.67 -10.97
N SER A 55 2.72 0.92 -10.12
CA SER A 55 1.38 1.20 -9.60
C SER A 55 1.46 1.43 -8.10
N PHE A 56 1.18 2.67 -7.67
CA PHE A 56 1.21 3.04 -6.26
C PHE A 56 0.17 2.25 -5.46
N TYR A 57 -1.03 2.11 -6.02
CA TYR A 57 -2.10 1.34 -5.40
C TYR A 57 -1.73 -0.15 -5.26
N THR A 58 -1.22 -0.78 -6.32
CA THR A 58 -0.82 -2.20 -6.28
C THR A 58 0.29 -2.44 -5.27
N TRP A 59 1.31 -1.57 -5.24
CA TRP A 59 2.37 -1.60 -4.24
C TRP A 59 1.80 -1.47 -2.81
N ALA A 60 0.93 -0.50 -2.56
CA ALA A 60 0.36 -0.27 -1.23
C ALA A 60 -0.48 -1.48 -0.76
N LYS A 61 -1.27 -2.11 -1.64
CA LYS A 61 -2.03 -3.33 -1.33
C LYS A 61 -1.13 -4.53 -1.07
N ALA A 62 -0.05 -4.68 -1.82
CA ALA A 62 0.92 -5.75 -1.61
C ALA A 62 1.61 -5.60 -0.24
N LEU A 63 2.08 -4.39 0.09
CA LEU A 63 2.68 -4.11 1.40
C LEU A 63 1.69 -4.30 2.56
N GLN A 64 0.41 -3.91 2.36
CA GLN A 64 -0.66 -4.15 3.33
C GLN A 64 -0.80 -5.65 3.64
N LYS A 65 -0.86 -6.48 2.59
CA LYS A 65 -0.98 -7.94 2.70
C LYS A 65 0.23 -8.56 3.40
N ASN A 66 1.44 -8.11 3.06
CA ASN A 66 2.66 -8.63 3.68
C ASN A 66 2.74 -8.26 5.18
N LEU A 67 2.32 -7.05 5.55
CA LEU A 67 2.23 -6.63 6.94
C LEU A 67 1.15 -7.41 7.72
N GLU A 68 0.07 -7.81 7.07
CA GLU A 68 -0.92 -8.73 7.65
C GLU A 68 -0.33 -10.10 7.95
N ALA A 69 0.34 -10.71 6.97
CA ALA A 69 1.02 -11.99 7.15
C ALA A 69 2.03 -11.97 8.31
N VAL A 70 2.84 -10.91 8.43
CA VAL A 70 3.80 -10.77 9.55
C VAL A 70 3.10 -10.63 10.91
N LEU A 71 1.93 -10.00 10.96
CA LEU A 71 1.17 -9.85 12.20
C LEU A 71 0.39 -11.12 12.59
N ASP A 72 0.10 -11.98 11.61
CA ASP A 72 -0.58 -13.26 11.78
C ASP A 72 0.41 -14.44 11.99
N ASP A 73 1.68 -14.13 12.27
CA ASP A 73 2.76 -15.08 12.63
C ASP A 73 3.33 -15.89 11.44
N GLU A 74 3.37 -15.30 10.24
CA GLU A 74 3.98 -15.90 9.05
C GLU A 74 5.44 -15.47 8.76
N SER A 75 6.04 -16.13 7.77
CA SER A 75 7.47 -16.47 7.63
C SER A 75 8.49 -15.33 7.56
N ALA A 76 9.74 -15.70 7.84
CA ALA A 76 10.91 -14.82 7.69
C ALA A 76 11.08 -14.24 6.27
N ASP A 77 10.59 -14.94 5.23
CA ASP A 77 10.68 -14.49 3.84
C ASP A 77 9.86 -13.22 3.60
N VAL A 78 8.68 -13.11 4.21
CA VAL A 78 7.83 -11.91 4.12
C VAL A 78 8.49 -10.71 4.79
N LEU A 79 9.28 -10.92 5.85
CA LEU A 79 10.05 -9.85 6.48
C LEU A 79 11.11 -9.28 5.54
N PHE A 80 11.76 -10.11 4.72
CA PHE A 80 12.68 -9.63 3.69
C PHE A 80 11.95 -8.83 2.62
N GLU A 81 10.81 -9.32 2.12
CA GLU A 81 10.00 -8.60 1.14
C GLU A 81 9.59 -7.20 1.64
N ILE A 82 9.18 -7.10 2.92
CA ILE A 82 8.87 -5.81 3.55
C ILE A 82 10.12 -4.94 3.65
N ALA A 83 11.27 -5.49 4.07
CA ALA A 83 12.49 -4.71 4.20
C ALA A 83 12.99 -4.14 2.86
N GLU A 84 12.84 -4.88 1.76
CA GLU A 84 13.17 -4.41 0.41
C GLU A 84 12.29 -3.23 -0.04
N GLN A 85 11.12 -3.03 0.55
CA GLN A 85 10.26 -1.87 0.24
C GLN A 85 10.77 -0.55 0.86
N LYS A 86 11.87 -0.57 1.63
CA LYS A 86 12.45 0.65 2.21
C LYS A 86 12.77 1.68 1.13
N ASP A 87 13.46 1.27 0.07
CA ASP A 87 13.90 2.17 -1.00
C ASP A 87 12.70 2.72 -1.78
N VAL A 88 11.65 1.91 -1.97
CA VAL A 88 10.39 2.36 -2.57
C VAL A 88 9.74 3.46 -1.74
N VAL A 89 9.64 3.28 -0.41
CA VAL A 89 9.08 4.30 0.50
C VAL A 89 9.91 5.59 0.51
N GLU A 90 11.23 5.49 0.55
CA GLU A 90 12.10 6.67 0.51
C GLU A 90 11.94 7.47 -0.77
N ASN A 91 11.88 6.79 -1.91
CA ASN A 91 11.68 7.41 -3.21
C ASN A 91 10.28 8.04 -3.34
N LEU A 92 9.23 7.35 -2.90
CA LEU A 92 7.88 7.90 -2.89
C LEU A 92 7.78 9.12 -1.95
N ALA A 93 8.39 9.06 -0.77
CA ALA A 93 8.42 10.19 0.16
C ALA A 93 9.16 11.39 -0.48
N PHE A 94 10.30 11.16 -1.11
CA PHE A 94 11.03 12.20 -1.86
C PHE A 94 10.17 12.82 -2.97
N LEU A 95 9.52 11.99 -3.79
CA LEU A 95 8.63 12.44 -4.85
C LEU A 95 7.43 13.23 -4.34
N SER A 96 6.88 12.85 -3.18
CA SER A 96 5.66 13.47 -2.64
C SER A 96 5.80 14.96 -2.34
N SER A 97 7.03 15.44 -2.10
CA SER A 97 7.33 16.86 -1.87
C SER A 97 7.30 17.72 -3.14
N GLY A 98 7.35 17.10 -4.32
CA GLY A 98 7.47 17.81 -5.61
C GLY A 98 6.55 17.28 -6.70
N CYS A 99 5.63 16.38 -6.37
CA CYS A 99 4.61 15.84 -7.26
C CYS A 99 3.23 16.06 -6.63
N ASP A 100 2.42 16.94 -7.21
CA ASP A 100 1.07 17.25 -6.73
C ASP A 100 0.18 15.99 -6.66
N ALA A 101 0.35 15.07 -7.61
CA ALA A 101 -0.40 13.81 -7.65
C ALA A 101 -0.08 12.89 -6.46
N LEU A 102 1.05 13.08 -5.77
CA LEU A 102 1.47 12.29 -4.61
C LEU A 102 1.40 13.08 -3.30
N ALA A 103 1.06 14.37 -3.35
CA ALA A 103 0.94 15.23 -2.16
C ALA A 103 -0.08 14.71 -1.14
N PHE A 104 -1.12 13.99 -1.60
CA PHE A 104 -2.11 13.37 -0.70
C PHE A 104 -1.49 12.33 0.25
N ALA A 105 -0.41 11.68 -0.18
CA ALA A 105 0.25 10.59 0.52
C ALA A 105 1.45 11.05 1.37
N GLU A 106 1.92 12.29 1.19
CA GLU A 106 3.18 12.82 1.76
C GLU A 106 3.33 12.51 3.25
N LYS A 107 2.30 12.83 4.05
CA LYS A 107 2.34 12.64 5.51
C LYS A 107 2.45 11.17 5.91
N GLU A 108 1.78 10.28 5.19
CA GLU A 108 1.80 8.84 5.51
C GLU A 108 3.10 8.18 5.03
N LEU A 109 3.63 8.61 3.88
CA LEU A 109 4.94 8.19 3.37
C LEU A 109 6.09 8.64 4.30
N ASP A 110 6.06 9.86 4.82
CA ASP A 110 7.07 10.35 5.79
C ASP A 110 7.03 9.55 7.12
N LYS A 111 5.84 9.18 7.59
CA LYS A 111 5.70 8.31 8.77
C LYS A 111 6.22 6.90 8.50
N LEU A 112 5.90 6.33 7.33
CA LEU A 112 6.44 5.02 6.94
C LEU A 112 7.96 5.04 6.87
N LYS A 113 8.54 6.06 6.22
CA LYS A 113 9.99 6.25 6.16
C LYS A 113 10.62 6.25 7.56
N LYS A 114 10.05 7.01 8.51
CA LYS A 114 10.53 7.05 9.91
C LYS A 114 10.44 5.70 10.61
N ILE A 115 9.47 4.86 10.28
CA ILE A 115 9.36 3.51 10.84
C ILE A 115 10.38 2.59 10.18
N TYR A 116 10.60 2.67 8.87
CA TYR A 116 11.67 1.93 8.19
C TYR A 116 13.04 2.27 8.78
N ASP A 117 13.34 3.54 9.02
CA ASP A 117 14.64 3.98 9.56
C ASP A 117 14.93 3.50 10.99
N LYS A 118 13.89 3.23 11.78
CA LYS A 118 14.02 2.89 13.21
C LYS A 118 13.70 1.43 13.51
N GLY A 119 12.69 0.89 12.83
CA GLY A 119 12.02 -0.36 13.14
C GLY A 119 12.43 -1.53 12.26
N VAL A 120 12.91 -1.28 11.03
CA VAL A 120 13.44 -2.33 10.14
C VAL A 120 14.96 -2.39 10.31
N GLN A 121 15.44 -3.43 10.97
CA GLN A 121 16.88 -3.64 11.16
C GLN A 121 17.37 -4.80 10.29
N THR A 122 18.30 -4.52 9.39
CA THR A 122 19.09 -5.51 8.68
C THR A 122 20.43 -5.67 9.39
N LYS A 123 20.65 -6.80 10.07
CA LYS A 123 21.99 -7.15 10.55
C LYS A 123 22.69 -7.92 9.45
N SER A 124 23.71 -7.34 8.82
CA SER A 124 24.67 -8.14 8.06
C SER A 124 25.52 -8.90 9.07
N SER A 125 25.57 -10.23 8.97
CA SER A 125 26.71 -10.94 9.54
C SER A 125 27.87 -10.71 8.57
N GLU A 126 28.85 -9.91 8.97
CA GLU A 126 30.14 -9.90 8.28
C GLU A 126 30.73 -11.31 8.37
N SER A 127 30.67 -12.07 7.28
CA SER A 127 31.39 -13.34 7.20
C SER A 127 32.87 -12.99 7.11
N SER A 128 33.66 -13.43 8.08
CA SER A 128 35.11 -13.22 8.17
C SER A 128 35.93 -14.01 7.14
N THR A 129 35.30 -14.47 6.04
CA THR A 129 35.93 -15.32 5.04
C THR A 129 35.89 -14.64 3.65
N PRO A 130 37.05 -14.24 3.09
CA PRO A 130 37.11 -13.69 1.73
C PRO A 130 36.75 -14.78 0.72
N GLY A 131 35.71 -14.56 -0.10
CA GLY A 131 35.44 -15.38 -1.29
C GLY A 131 34.17 -16.25 -1.30
N ALA A 132 33.33 -16.21 -0.27
CA ALA A 132 31.99 -16.83 -0.34
C ALA A 132 30.95 -15.80 -0.80
N ALA A 133 30.08 -16.17 -1.74
CA ALA A 133 29.07 -15.31 -2.33
C ALA A 133 28.22 -14.58 -1.28
N TYR A 134 28.23 -13.24 -1.35
CA TYR A 134 27.71 -12.24 -0.41
C TYR A 134 26.20 -12.25 -0.09
N LYS A 135 25.44 -13.29 -0.48
CA LYS A 135 23.97 -13.33 -0.29
C LYS A 135 23.50 -14.03 0.99
N SER A 136 24.37 -14.66 1.76
CA SER A 136 23.96 -15.40 2.95
C SER A 136 24.09 -14.56 4.24
N GLN A 137 22.99 -14.49 5.00
CA GLN A 137 22.88 -14.05 6.41
C GLN A 137 22.66 -12.55 6.69
N GLN A 138 21.83 -11.87 5.91
CA GLN A 138 21.16 -10.68 6.45
C GLN A 138 20.02 -11.14 7.37
N LYS A 139 20.06 -10.79 8.65
CA LYS A 139 18.90 -10.98 9.54
C LYS A 139 18.06 -9.71 9.49
N VAL A 140 16.85 -9.81 8.95
CA VAL A 140 15.85 -8.75 9.05
C VAL A 140 15.05 -8.94 10.32
N THR A 141 14.86 -7.87 11.07
CA THR A 141 13.88 -7.84 12.18
C THR A 141 12.97 -6.63 12.06
N LEU A 142 11.68 -6.87 12.22
CA LEU A 142 10.64 -5.86 12.38
C LEU A 142 9.85 -6.19 13.65
N GLY A 143 9.84 -5.28 14.61
CA GLY A 143 9.07 -5.47 15.84
C GLY A 143 7.56 -5.45 15.55
N ILE A 144 6.77 -6.27 16.25
CA ILE A 144 5.30 -6.31 16.09
C ILE A 144 4.67 -4.91 16.24
N ALA A 145 5.18 -4.09 17.16
CA ALA A 145 4.69 -2.72 17.34
C ALA A 145 4.97 -1.83 16.12
N ASP A 146 6.10 -2.01 15.45
CA ASP A 146 6.44 -1.30 14.21
C ASP A 146 5.63 -1.82 13.03
N ALA A 147 5.46 -3.13 12.88
CA ALA A 147 4.59 -3.74 11.88
C ALA A 147 3.15 -3.21 11.98
N ARG A 148 2.58 -3.12 13.20
CA ARG A 148 1.25 -2.53 13.43
C ARG A 148 1.19 -1.06 13.01
N ARG A 149 2.22 -0.28 13.32
CA ARG A 149 2.29 1.14 12.92
C ARG A 149 2.40 1.28 11.41
N MET A 150 3.23 0.48 10.75
CA MET A 150 3.33 0.45 9.29
C MET A 150 1.98 0.12 8.68
N LYS A 151 1.29 -0.93 9.18
CA LYS A 151 -0.04 -1.33 8.68
C LYS A 151 -1.05 -0.18 8.75
N ILE A 152 -1.07 0.61 9.84
CA ILE A 152 -1.96 1.77 9.95
C ILE A 152 -1.72 2.77 8.82
N HIS A 153 -0.47 3.09 8.53
CA HIS A 153 -0.13 4.07 7.49
C HIS A 153 -0.37 3.53 6.09
N VAL A 154 -0.04 2.26 5.83
CA VAL A 154 -0.32 1.61 4.54
C VAL A 154 -1.82 1.51 4.29
N ASN A 155 -2.63 1.17 5.31
CA ASN A 155 -4.09 1.19 5.20
C ASN A 155 -4.61 2.59 4.84
N SER A 156 -4.02 3.64 5.41
CA SER A 156 -4.37 5.01 5.05
C SER A 156 -4.06 5.31 3.57
N LEU A 157 -2.91 4.86 3.06
CA LEU A 157 -2.53 5.03 1.65
C LEU A 157 -3.52 4.33 0.70
N VAL A 158 -3.87 3.08 1.02
CA VAL A 158 -4.88 2.31 0.27
C VAL A 158 -6.21 3.05 0.23
N ASN A 159 -6.72 3.48 1.38
CA ASN A 159 -8.01 4.17 1.46
C ASN A 159 -8.01 5.52 0.74
N MET A 160 -6.90 6.25 0.79
CA MET A 160 -6.74 7.51 0.05
C MET A 160 -6.81 7.30 -1.47
N MET A 161 -6.26 6.18 -1.98
CA MET A 161 -6.37 5.82 -3.40
C MET A 161 -7.80 5.45 -3.77
N GLU A 162 -8.40 4.55 -2.97
CA GLU A 162 -9.77 4.06 -3.11
C GLU A 162 -10.85 5.15 -2.91
N GLY A 163 -10.48 6.37 -2.50
CA GLY A 163 -11.41 7.48 -2.29
C GLY A 163 -12.25 7.37 -1.01
N ASP A 164 -11.92 6.44 -0.12
CA ASP A 164 -12.61 6.24 1.14
C ASP A 164 -12.10 7.20 2.22
N ASN A 165 -12.76 8.35 2.34
CA ASN A 165 -12.50 9.37 3.35
C ASN A 165 -13.11 9.04 4.73
N SER A 166 -13.63 7.83 4.96
CA SER A 166 -14.33 7.47 6.20
C SER A 166 -13.45 7.52 7.47
N ILE A 167 -12.12 7.38 7.36
CA ILE A 167 -11.19 7.48 8.51
C ILE A 167 -11.03 8.92 9.02
N PHE A 168 -11.17 9.94 8.17
CA PHE A 168 -11.08 11.34 8.58
C PHE A 168 -12.28 11.82 9.40
N LYS A 169 -13.33 11.00 9.55
CA LYS A 169 -14.48 11.30 10.41
C LYS A 169 -14.35 10.76 11.83
N ILE A 170 -13.38 9.90 12.14
CA ILE A 170 -13.24 9.29 13.47
C ILE A 170 -12.35 10.15 14.40
N PHE A 171 -11.58 11.08 13.85
CA PHE A 171 -10.68 11.96 14.61
C PHE A 171 -11.03 13.45 14.55
N ARG A 172 -12.31 13.80 14.28
CA ARG A 172 -12.77 15.19 14.28
C ARG A 172 -13.81 15.45 15.35
#